data_AF-A0A6I3T1C5-F1
#
_entry.id   AF-A0A6I3T1C5-F1
#
_cell.length_a   1.000
_cell.length_b   1.000
_cell.length_c   1.000
_cell.angle_alpha   90.00
_cell.angle_beta   90.00
_cell.angle_gamma   90.00
#
_symmetry.space_group_name_H-M   'P 1'
#
loop_
_entity.id
_entity.type
_entity.pdbx_description
1 polymer ?
#
loop_
_entity_poly.entity_id
_entity_poly.type
_entity_poly.pdbx_seq_one_letter_code
_entity_poly.pdbx_strand_id
1 'polypeptide(L)'
;MCPILTREWARSVCDNPWAAIQQSLPDRFELVDLSRVRFQSPEPRKPRCARSASPPRAFPARAGETVLLCALEIGSSDPEKFHVALVRIDGQLGAAWSVWNDSPAGENAAMRAAREGRAIVAFVRYAIGKQEDFPQLYATIRGPNSRAGIRRLECGDTARR
;
A
#
# COMPACT_ATOMS: atom_id res chain seq x y z
N MET A 1 -14.31 -14.16 -15.46
CA MET A 1 -14.96 -13.27 -14.47
C MET A 1 -14.48 -11.82 -14.56
N CYS A 2 -13.19 -11.55 -14.82
CA CYS A 2 -12.64 -10.20 -14.85
C CYS A 2 -13.38 -9.14 -15.71
N PRO A 3 -13.99 -9.48 -16.87
CA PRO A 3 -14.77 -8.52 -17.65
C PRO A 3 -16.00 -7.93 -16.93
N ILE A 4 -16.51 -8.57 -15.87
CA ILE A 4 -17.71 -8.11 -15.13
C ILE A 4 -17.37 -7.05 -14.06
N LEU A 5 -16.09 -6.81 -13.79
CA LEU A 5 -15.66 -5.82 -12.81
C LEU A 5 -15.85 -4.41 -13.39
N THR A 6 -16.53 -3.54 -12.65
CA THR A 6 -16.86 -2.18 -13.09
C THR A 6 -15.76 -1.16 -12.82
N ARG A 7 -14.89 -1.43 -11.84
CA ARG A 7 -13.74 -0.59 -11.50
C ARG A 7 -12.54 -0.91 -12.39
N GLU A 8 -11.91 0.11 -12.97
CA GLU A 8 -10.76 -0.08 -13.85
C GLU A 8 -9.57 -0.67 -13.10
N TRP A 9 -9.30 -0.19 -11.88
CA TRP A 9 -8.24 -0.72 -11.04
C TRP A 9 -8.42 -2.23 -10.77
N ALA A 10 -9.66 -2.67 -10.53
CA ALA A 10 -9.97 -4.06 -10.24
C ALA A 10 -9.80 -4.94 -11.49
N ARG A 11 -10.25 -4.47 -12.66
CA ARG A 11 -9.97 -5.14 -13.94
C ARG A 11 -8.47 -5.26 -14.21
N SER A 12 -7.69 -4.23 -13.88
CA SER A 12 -6.26 -4.19 -14.17
C SER A 12 -5.42 -5.22 -13.43
N VAL A 13 -5.92 -5.72 -12.28
CA VAL A 13 -5.24 -6.74 -11.45
C VAL A 13 -5.79 -8.14 -11.67
N CYS A 14 -7.03 -8.28 -12.13
CA CYS A 14 -7.78 -9.54 -12.09
C CYS A 14 -7.13 -10.69 -12.90
N ASP A 15 -6.56 -10.39 -14.07
CA ASP A 15 -5.86 -11.37 -14.92
C ASP A 15 -4.36 -11.06 -15.07
N ASN A 16 -3.81 -10.17 -14.24
CA ASN A 16 -2.43 -9.72 -14.36
C ASN A 16 -1.69 -9.77 -13.01
N PRO A 17 -1.00 -10.87 -12.69
CA PRO A 17 -0.23 -10.99 -11.45
C PRO A 17 0.95 -10.01 -11.37
N TRP A 18 1.30 -9.36 -12.49
CA TRP A 18 2.36 -8.36 -12.60
C TRP A 18 1.81 -6.93 -12.71
N ALA A 19 0.53 -6.73 -12.37
CA ALA A 19 -0.09 -5.41 -12.41
C ALA A 19 0.65 -4.43 -11.50
N ALA A 20 0.84 -3.19 -11.97
CA ALA A 20 1.54 -2.15 -11.21
C ALA A 20 0.91 -1.92 -9.82
N ILE A 21 -0.43 -2.01 -9.71
CA ILE A 21 -1.15 -1.93 -8.44
C ILE A 21 -0.71 -3.03 -7.48
N GLN A 22 -0.67 -4.28 -7.95
CA GLN A 22 -0.32 -5.43 -7.12
C GLN A 22 1.15 -5.44 -6.69
N GLN A 23 2.04 -4.86 -7.50
CA GLN A 23 3.47 -4.75 -7.20
C GLN A 23 3.80 -3.56 -6.28
N SER A 24 2.95 -2.54 -6.25
CA SER A 24 3.21 -1.29 -5.52
C SER A 24 2.51 -1.20 -4.17
N LEU A 25 1.37 -1.87 -4.00
CA LEU A 25 0.67 -1.94 -2.71
C LEU A 25 1.22 -3.08 -1.84
N PRO A 26 1.14 -2.96 -0.50
CA PRO A 26 1.36 -4.10 0.38
C PRO A 26 0.22 -5.11 0.23
N ASP A 27 0.46 -6.37 0.59
CA ASP A 27 -0.55 -7.45 0.58
C ASP A 27 -1.83 -7.07 1.34
N ARG A 28 -1.67 -6.30 2.42
CA ARG A 28 -2.75 -5.77 3.25
C ARG A 28 -2.37 -4.43 3.86
N PHE A 29 -3.34 -3.54 3.96
CA PHE A 29 -3.27 -2.33 4.76
C PHE A 29 -4.65 -2.03 5.34
N GLU A 30 -4.67 -1.24 6.42
CA GLU A 30 -5.88 -0.85 7.12
C GLU A 30 -6.02 0.66 7.07
N LEU A 31 -7.19 1.17 6.70
CA LEU A 31 -7.53 2.58 6.84
C LEU A 31 -7.84 2.88 8.30
N VAL A 32 -7.27 3.96 8.82
CA VAL A 32 -7.35 4.31 10.24
C VAL A 32 -7.61 5.79 10.44
N ASP A 33 -8.27 6.14 11.55
CA ASP A 33 -8.33 7.51 12.06
C ASP A 33 -7.15 7.74 13.00
N LEU A 34 -6.15 8.51 12.55
CA LEU A 34 -4.91 8.78 13.27
C LEU A 34 -5.13 9.42 14.64
N SER A 35 -6.28 10.05 14.89
CA SER A 35 -6.62 10.61 16.21
C SER A 35 -7.08 9.55 17.23
N ARG A 36 -7.48 8.36 16.76
CA ARG A 36 -8.04 7.28 17.58
C ARG A 36 -7.14 6.05 17.68
N VAL A 37 -6.10 6.00 16.85
CA VAL A 37 -5.22 4.83 16.80
C VAL A 37 -4.42 4.72 18.09
N ARG A 38 -4.55 3.56 18.74
CA ARG A 38 -3.75 3.17 19.89
C ARG A 38 -3.00 1.87 19.57
N PHE A 39 -1.70 1.97 19.34
CA PHE A 39 -0.83 0.81 19.06
C PHE A 39 -0.42 0.01 20.30
N GLN A 40 -1.01 0.34 21.45
CA GLN A 40 -0.85 -0.38 22.72
C GLN A 40 -2.09 -1.22 23.08
N SER A 41 -3.03 -1.42 22.16
CA SER A 41 -4.27 -2.17 22.44
C SER A 41 -3.98 -3.68 22.66
N PRO A 42 -4.62 -4.32 23.66
CA PRO A 42 -4.48 -5.76 23.90
C PRO A 42 -5.13 -6.65 22.81
N GLU A 43 -5.82 -6.05 21.84
CA GLU A 43 -6.49 -6.79 20.76
C GLU A 43 -5.52 -7.63 19.91
N PRO A 44 -5.78 -8.94 19.72
CA PRO A 44 -4.85 -9.86 19.08
C PRO A 44 -4.63 -9.64 17.58
N ARG A 45 -5.48 -8.85 16.91
CA ARG A 45 -5.41 -8.61 15.45
C ARG A 45 -4.79 -7.27 15.05
N LYS A 46 -4.46 -6.41 16.02
CA LYS A 46 -3.84 -5.11 15.73
C LYS A 46 -2.31 -5.24 15.72
N PRO A 47 -1.61 -4.54 14.80
CA PRO A 47 -0.16 -4.47 14.83
C PRO A 47 0.29 -3.90 16.19
N ARG A 48 1.12 -4.65 16.93
CA ARG A 48 1.62 -4.27 18.26
C ARG A 48 3.10 -3.96 18.20
N CYS A 49 3.47 -2.76 18.62
CA CYS A 49 4.87 -2.43 18.85
C CYS A 49 5.45 -3.37 19.90
N ALA A 50 6.66 -3.88 19.66
CA ALA A 50 7.40 -4.63 20.65
C ALA A 50 7.60 -3.79 21.91
N ARG A 51 7.48 -4.41 23.09
CA ARG A 51 7.65 -3.70 24.37
C ARG A 51 9.04 -3.09 24.53
N SER A 52 10.04 -3.68 23.87
CA SER A 52 11.44 -3.22 23.83
C SER A 52 11.71 -2.18 22.74
N ALA A 53 10.76 -1.87 21.87
CA ALA A 53 10.97 -0.84 20.85
C ALA A 53 11.12 0.52 21.54
N SER A 54 12.21 1.23 21.23
CA SER A 54 12.39 2.67 21.51
C SER A 54 11.08 3.42 21.24
N PRO A 55 10.79 4.51 21.98
CA PRO A 55 9.46 5.14 21.97
C PRO A 55 8.95 5.31 20.54
N PRO A 56 7.67 4.97 20.27
CA PRO A 56 7.12 5.02 18.93
C PRO A 56 7.45 6.37 18.31
N ARG A 57 7.97 6.35 17.07
CA ARG A 57 8.20 7.61 16.34
C ARG A 57 6.89 8.40 16.29
N ALA A 58 7.00 9.72 16.21
CA ALA A 58 5.82 10.56 16.06
C ALA A 58 4.99 10.12 14.84
N PHE A 59 3.67 10.24 14.97
CA PHE A 59 2.75 10.00 13.87
C PHE A 59 3.09 10.92 12.70
N PRO A 60 2.79 10.51 11.44
CA PRO A 60 3.04 11.35 10.28
C PRO A 60 2.26 12.66 10.43
N ALA A 61 2.92 13.80 10.28
CA ALA A 61 2.35 15.12 10.48
C ALA A 61 1.73 15.67 9.19
N ARG A 62 2.33 15.36 8.03
CA ARG A 62 1.92 15.89 6.72
C ARG A 62 1.25 14.84 5.85
N ALA A 63 0.34 15.26 4.98
CA ALA A 63 -0.23 14.37 3.98
C ALA A 63 0.86 13.78 3.08
N GLY A 64 0.80 12.48 2.82
CA GLY A 64 1.80 11.71 2.10
C GLY A 64 3.02 11.30 2.94
N GLU A 65 3.19 11.83 4.15
CA GLU A 65 4.30 11.46 5.01
C GLU A 65 4.12 10.04 5.52
N THR A 66 5.17 9.23 5.34
CA THR A 66 5.23 7.83 5.79
C THR A 66 6.28 7.69 6.89
N VAL A 67 5.92 6.99 7.97
CA VAL A 67 6.82 6.72 9.09
C VAL A 67 6.82 5.23 9.42
N LEU A 68 7.99 4.71 9.77
CA LEU A 68 8.11 3.45 10.50
C LEU A 68 7.90 3.76 11.98
N LEU A 69 6.83 3.23 12.54
CA LEU A 69 6.44 3.55 13.91
C LEU A 69 7.31 2.79 14.92
N CYS A 70 7.41 1.47 14.74
CA CYS A 70 8.06 0.55 15.68
C CYS A 70 8.29 -0.83 15.03
N ALA A 71 9.18 -1.63 15.62
CA ALA A 71 9.32 -3.04 15.32
C ALA A 71 8.15 -3.86 15.92
N LEU A 72 7.74 -4.93 15.23
CA LEU A 72 6.70 -5.86 15.66
C LEU A 72 7.30 -7.00 16.50
N GLU A 73 6.62 -7.37 17.58
CA GLU A 73 6.98 -8.55 18.37
C GLU A 73 6.23 -9.78 17.83
N ILE A 74 6.91 -10.56 16.99
CA ILE A 74 6.42 -11.86 16.51
C ILE A 74 7.27 -12.94 17.18
N GLY A 75 6.62 -13.92 17.81
CA GLY A 75 7.20 -14.92 18.70
C GLY A 75 8.60 -15.41 18.31
N SER A 76 9.54 -15.16 19.22
CA SER A 76 10.87 -15.78 19.40
C SER A 76 11.54 -16.35 18.14
N SER A 77 12.18 -15.48 17.36
CA SER A 77 13.54 -15.74 16.84
C SER A 77 14.16 -14.55 16.11
N ASP A 78 13.38 -13.53 15.70
CA ASP A 78 13.94 -12.38 14.99
C ASP A 78 13.04 -11.12 15.03
N PRO A 79 13.06 -10.34 16.13
CA PRO A 79 12.18 -9.19 16.34
C PRO A 79 12.47 -8.00 15.39
N GLU A 80 13.55 -8.03 14.60
CA GLU A 80 13.94 -6.92 13.72
C GLU A 80 13.34 -7.02 12.29
N LYS A 81 12.64 -8.11 11.98
CA LYS A 81 12.19 -8.38 10.60
C LYS A 81 10.96 -7.61 10.17
N PHE A 82 10.11 -7.17 11.10
CA PHE A 82 8.83 -6.56 10.75
C PHE A 82 8.61 -5.24 11.48
N HIS A 83 8.11 -4.24 10.77
CA HIS A 83 7.80 -2.91 11.29
C HIS A 83 6.34 -2.59 11.03
N VAL A 84 5.74 -1.80 11.92
CA VAL A 84 4.48 -1.11 11.62
C VAL A 84 4.81 0.18 10.87
N ALA A 85 4.26 0.34 9.68
CA ALA A 85 4.32 1.57 8.92
C ALA A 85 2.99 2.32 8.99
N LEU A 86 3.08 3.64 8.92
CA LEU A 86 1.95 4.56 8.89
C LEU A 86 2.14 5.58 7.79
N VAL A 87 1.06 5.93 7.09
CA VAL A 87 1.00 7.09 6.19
C VAL A 87 -0.21 7.95 6.52
N ARG A 88 -0.05 9.28 6.47
CA ARG A 88 -1.20 10.20 6.51
C ARG A 88 -1.71 10.41 5.09
N ILE A 89 -2.97 10.11 4.84
CA ILE A 89 -3.59 10.25 3.52
C ILE A 89 -4.12 11.68 3.35
N ASP A 90 -5.00 12.09 4.24
CA ASP A 90 -5.57 13.45 4.30
C ASP A 90 -6.24 13.69 5.66
N GLY A 91 -6.18 14.91 6.19
CA GLY A 91 -6.73 15.20 7.52
C GLY A 91 -6.27 14.18 8.55
N GLN A 92 -7.19 13.58 9.31
CA GLN A 92 -6.90 12.48 10.25
C GLN A 92 -7.01 11.08 9.63
N LEU A 93 -7.34 10.96 8.35
CA LEU A 93 -7.33 9.68 7.64
C LEU A 93 -5.89 9.26 7.35
N GLY A 94 -5.53 8.07 7.81
CA GLY A 94 -4.26 7.43 7.50
C GLY A 94 -4.44 5.98 7.09
N ALA A 95 -3.31 5.32 6.85
CA ALA A 95 -3.26 3.87 6.70
C ALA A 95 -2.12 3.26 7.50
N ALA A 96 -2.34 2.04 7.98
CA ALA A 96 -1.38 1.24 8.72
C ALA A 96 -1.14 -0.09 7.98
N TRP A 97 0.11 -0.55 7.93
CA TRP A 97 0.46 -1.86 7.37
C TRP A 97 1.76 -2.39 7.99
N SER A 98 2.07 -3.65 7.71
CA SER A 98 3.32 -4.28 8.14
C SER A 98 4.33 -4.22 7.01
N VAL A 99 5.56 -3.85 7.33
CA VAL A 99 6.69 -3.78 6.40
C VAL A 99 7.77 -4.73 6.87
N TRP A 100 8.21 -5.61 5.98
CA TRP A 100 9.31 -6.53 6.27
C TRP A 100 10.66 -5.98 5.81
N ASN A 101 11.75 -6.44 6.43
CA ASN A 101 13.12 -5.99 6.14
C ASN A 101 13.92 -6.96 5.25
N ASP A 102 13.34 -8.09 4.85
CA ASP A 102 13.96 -9.11 4.01
C ASP A 102 13.71 -8.84 2.51
N SER A 103 14.41 -7.83 1.97
CA SER A 103 14.48 -7.65 0.53
C SER A 103 15.80 -8.20 -0.03
N PRO A 104 15.78 -9.22 -0.91
CA PRO A 104 16.98 -9.69 -1.60
C PRO A 104 17.62 -8.62 -2.51
N ALA A 105 16.87 -7.56 -2.84
CA ALA A 105 17.25 -6.50 -3.77
C ALA A 105 17.83 -5.24 -3.11
N GLY A 106 18.16 -5.28 -1.81
CA GLY A 106 18.77 -4.15 -1.08
C GLY A 106 17.79 -3.02 -0.71
N GLU A 107 16.48 -3.18 -0.93
CA GLU A 107 15.46 -2.25 -0.43
C GLU A 107 15.27 -2.46 1.08
N ASN A 108 15.67 -1.49 1.90
CA ASN A 108 15.41 -1.56 3.35
C ASN A 108 13.95 -1.23 3.69
N ALA A 109 13.53 -1.54 4.91
CA ALA A 109 12.16 -1.30 5.39
C ALA A 109 11.69 0.16 5.21
N ALA A 110 12.56 1.16 5.36
CA ALA A 110 12.17 2.57 5.21
C ALA A 110 11.89 2.94 3.75
N MET A 111 12.71 2.45 2.82
CA MET A 111 12.51 2.64 1.38
C MET A 111 11.23 1.95 0.91
N ARG A 112 11.01 0.72 1.37
CA ARG A 112 9.80 -0.05 1.09
C ARG A 112 8.55 0.66 1.62
N ALA A 113 8.56 1.06 2.89
CA ALA A 113 7.48 1.82 3.50
C ALA A 113 7.19 3.10 2.69
N ALA A 114 8.21 3.86 2.31
CA ALA A 114 8.02 5.07 1.52
C ALA A 114 7.38 4.78 0.14
N ARG A 115 7.77 3.70 -0.54
CA ARG A 115 7.19 3.29 -1.82
C ARG A 115 5.72 2.86 -1.66
N GLU A 116 5.46 1.96 -0.73
CA GLU A 116 4.12 1.45 -0.43
C GLU A 116 3.19 2.55 0.08
N GLY A 117 3.68 3.44 0.94
CA GLY A 117 2.93 4.58 1.46
C GLY A 117 2.47 5.53 0.36
N ARG A 118 3.33 5.83 -0.63
CA ARG A 118 2.93 6.59 -1.83
C ARG A 118 1.85 5.85 -2.63
N ALA A 119 1.99 4.54 -2.79
CA ALA A 119 1.01 3.73 -3.51
C ALA A 119 -0.35 3.68 -2.80
N ILE A 120 -0.37 3.53 -1.48
CA ILE A 120 -1.59 3.55 -0.67
C ILE A 120 -2.30 4.90 -0.80
N VAL A 121 -1.58 6.02 -0.68
CA VAL A 121 -2.16 7.36 -0.83
C VAL A 121 -2.78 7.52 -2.22
N ALA A 122 -2.07 7.11 -3.27
CA ALA A 122 -2.58 7.16 -4.64
C ALA A 122 -3.82 6.27 -4.81
N PHE A 123 -3.78 5.03 -4.32
CA PHE A 123 -4.89 4.09 -4.43
C PHE A 123 -6.14 4.57 -3.69
N VAL A 124 -5.99 5.12 -2.49
CA VAL A 124 -7.13 5.64 -1.73
C VAL A 124 -7.72 6.87 -2.40
N ARG A 125 -6.89 7.79 -2.89
CA ARG A 125 -7.36 9.03 -3.54
C ARG A 125 -8.00 8.76 -4.91
N TYR A 126 -7.39 7.92 -5.72
CA TYR A 126 -7.72 7.77 -7.14
C TYR A 126 -8.46 6.48 -7.48
N ALA A 127 -8.48 5.45 -6.63
CA ALA A 127 -9.20 4.20 -6.89
C ALA A 127 -10.45 4.02 -6.01
N ILE A 128 -10.36 4.39 -4.73
CA ILE A 128 -11.45 4.22 -3.74
C ILE A 128 -12.18 5.54 -3.43
N GLY A 129 -11.61 6.68 -3.83
CA GLY A 129 -12.21 8.00 -3.64
C GLY A 129 -13.59 8.13 -4.28
N LYS A 130 -14.23 9.29 -4.10
CA LYS A 130 -15.58 9.58 -4.63
C LYS A 130 -15.71 9.28 -6.12
N GLN A 131 -14.64 9.52 -6.88
CA GLN A 131 -14.53 9.21 -8.29
C GLN A 131 -13.22 8.46 -8.52
N GLU A 132 -13.26 7.46 -9.39
CA GLU A 132 -12.07 6.74 -9.82
C GLU A 132 -11.36 7.55 -10.92
N ASP A 133 -10.05 7.76 -10.75
CA ASP A 133 -9.12 8.34 -11.71
C ASP A 133 -7.98 7.35 -11.94
N PHE A 134 -8.30 6.30 -12.72
CA PHE A 134 -7.34 5.23 -13.01
C PHE A 134 -6.09 5.71 -13.76
N PRO A 135 -6.15 6.64 -14.73
CA PRO A 135 -4.96 7.20 -15.36
C PRO A 135 -3.99 7.82 -14.35
N GLN A 136 -4.50 8.64 -13.41
CA GLN A 136 -3.67 9.28 -12.40
C GLN A 136 -3.12 8.27 -11.38
N LEU A 137 -3.93 7.29 -10.98
CA LEU A 137 -3.48 6.16 -10.16
C LEU A 137 -2.29 5.46 -10.82
N TYR A 138 -2.46 5.04 -12.07
CA TYR A 138 -1.49 4.28 -12.83
C TYR A 138 -0.19 5.06 -13.04
N ALA A 139 -0.28 6.36 -13.38
CA ALA A 139 0.87 7.24 -13.52
C ALA A 139 1.68 7.37 -12.22
N THR A 140 1.02 7.37 -11.07
CA THR A 140 1.65 7.57 -9.76
C THR A 140 2.37 6.31 -9.25
N ILE A 141 1.79 5.14 -9.46
CA ILE A 141 2.28 3.87 -8.88
C ILE A 141 3.21 3.08 -9.79
N ARG A 142 3.30 3.46 -11.07
CA ARG A 142 4.20 2.85 -12.05
C ARG A 142 5.66 3.05 -11.61
N GLY A 143 6.35 1.95 -11.31
CA GLY A 143 7.80 1.92 -11.22
C GLY A 143 8.46 1.74 -12.59
N PRO A 144 9.79 1.91 -12.71
CA PRO A 144 10.52 1.71 -13.97
C PRO A 144 10.39 0.29 -14.55
N ASN A 145 10.11 -0.72 -13.70
CA ASN A 145 9.93 -2.11 -14.10
C ASN A 145 8.46 -2.55 -14.21
N SER A 146 7.50 -1.63 -13.98
CA SER A 146 6.08 -1.96 -14.11
C SER A 146 5.74 -2.15 -15.58
N ARG A 147 5.42 -3.38 -16.00
CA ARG A 147 4.87 -3.62 -17.33
C ARG A 147 3.53 -2.90 -17.42
N ALA A 148 3.33 -2.16 -18.51
CA ALA A 148 2.00 -1.75 -18.94
C ALA A 148 1.13 -3.01 -18.92
N GLY A 149 0.19 -3.10 -17.99
CA GLY A 149 -0.89 -4.09 -18.08
C GLY A 149 -1.39 -4.01 -19.52
N ILE A 150 -1.44 -5.18 -20.18
CA ILE A 150 -1.62 -5.36 -21.62
C ILE A 150 -2.38 -4.15 -22.18
N ARG A 151 -1.64 -3.28 -22.91
CA ARG A 151 -2.22 -2.23 -23.75
C ARG A 151 -3.44 -2.86 -24.38
N ARG A 152 -4.60 -2.19 -24.26
CA ARG A 152 -5.83 -2.44 -25.04
C ARG A 152 -5.64 -3.65 -25.93
N LEU A 153 -6.22 -4.79 -25.57
CA LEU A 153 -6.69 -5.69 -26.62
C LEU A 153 -7.41 -4.77 -27.60
N GLU A 154 -6.78 -4.63 -28.76
CA GLU A 154 -7.28 -3.88 -29.88
C GLU A 154 -8.72 -4.38 -30.04
N CYS A 155 -9.70 -3.55 -29.69
CA CYS A 155 -11.03 -3.74 -30.25
C CYS A 155 -10.78 -3.60 -31.75
N GLY A 156 -10.67 -4.74 -32.42
CA GLY A 156 -10.25 -4.80 -33.80
C GLY A 156 -11.09 -3.87 -34.64
N ASP A 157 -10.41 -2.93 -35.31
CA ASP A 157 -10.87 -2.39 -36.58
C ASP A 157 -10.87 -3.53 -37.60
N THR A 158 -11.88 -4.41 -37.53
CA THR A 158 -12.39 -5.26 -38.63
C THR A 158 -13.84 -5.60 -38.24
N ALA A 159 -14.89 -5.12 -38.89
CA ALA A 159 -15.06 -4.87 -40.31
C ALA A 159 -16.14 -3.78 -40.56
N ARG A 160 -15.78 -2.80 -41.39
CA ARG A 160 -16.70 -2.34 -42.44
C ARG A 160 -16.47 -3.22 -43.66
N ARG A 161 -17.49 -3.95 -44.08
CA ARG A 161 -17.93 -4.14 -45.48
C ARG A 161 -19.27 -4.85 -45.48
#